data_AF-A0A5J9UTE9-F1
#
_entry.id   AF-A0A5J9UTE9-F1
#
_cell.length_a   1.000
_cell.length_b   1.000
_cell.length_c   1.000
_cell.angle_alpha   90.00
_cell.angle_beta   90.00
_cell.angle_gamma   90.00
#
_symmetry.space_group_name_H-M   'P 1'
#
loop_
_entity.id
_entity.type
_entity.pdbx_description
1 polymer ?
#
loop_
_entity_poly.entity_id
_entity_poly.type
_entity_poly.pdbx_seq_one_letter_code
_entity_poly.pdbx_strand_id
1 'polypeptide(L)'
;VFGRTVICPDLVTAANVARSNGLDCITLDGDQVTKNGGMTGGFYDHRCSKLKFVKIIKDNQVEIKKKKAHLDSIGNNLKDILLTKDKKIMELLTNLQHINAEHDHAKSELEQCTVDITNAMKQKGSYEKALEKRKKSLGSIHDEIKKI
;
A
#
# COMPACT_ATOMS: atom_id res chain seq x y z
N VAL A 1 38.40 23.26 19.51
CA VAL A 1 38.37 23.21 20.99
C VAL A 1 39.49 22.34 21.56
N PHE A 2 39.68 21.09 21.14
CA PHE A 2 40.64 20.15 21.76
C PHE A 2 42.10 20.21 21.23
N GLY A 3 42.49 21.25 20.49
CA GLY A 3 43.77 21.26 19.77
C GLY A 3 45.01 21.62 20.59
N ARG A 4 44.88 21.95 21.88
CA ARG A 4 45.98 22.44 22.73
C ARG A 4 46.06 21.74 24.10
N THR A 5 45.40 20.59 24.24
CA THR A 5 45.37 19.81 25.48
C THR A 5 45.78 18.37 25.20
N VAL A 6 46.72 17.85 25.99
CA VAL A 6 47.23 16.47 25.89
C VAL A 6 46.62 15.62 26.99
N ILE A 7 46.22 14.39 26.67
CA ILE A 7 45.79 13.42 27.67
C ILE A 7 47.02 12.64 28.13
N CYS A 8 47.27 12.61 29.43
CA CYS A 8 48.40 11.91 30.04
C CYS A 8 47.92 10.75 30.92
N PRO A 9 48.73 9.70 31.08
CA PRO A 9 48.36 8.56 31.92
C PRO A 9 48.32 8.92 33.41
N ASP A 10 49.19 9.82 33.86
CA ASP A 10 49.34 10.22 35.26
C ASP A 10 49.79 11.68 35.39
N LEU A 11 49.71 12.20 36.62
CA LEU A 11 49.98 13.59 36.94
C LEU A 11 51.45 13.99 36.76
N VAL A 12 52.39 13.06 36.99
CA VAL A 12 53.83 13.31 36.84
C VAL A 12 54.15 13.50 35.36
N THR A 13 53.63 12.61 34.51
CA THR A 13 53.74 12.73 33.05
C THR A 13 53.10 14.02 32.55
N ALA A 14 51.89 14.36 33.05
CA ALA A 14 51.20 15.60 32.70
C ALA A 14 52.03 16.86 33.06
N ALA A 15 52.63 16.91 34.25
CA ALA A 15 53.44 18.04 34.68
C ALA A 15 54.72 18.20 33.85
N ASN A 16 55.36 17.09 33.48
CA ASN A 16 56.55 17.11 32.63
C ASN A 16 56.21 17.65 31.24
N VAL A 17 55.18 17.09 30.58
CA VAL A 17 54.74 17.48 29.24
C VAL A 17 54.28 18.94 29.21
N ALA A 18 53.54 19.40 30.23
CA ALA A 18 53.09 20.78 30.30
C ALA A 18 54.26 21.77 30.31
N ARG A 19 55.33 21.45 31.05
CA ARG A 19 56.53 22.31 31.17
C ARG A 19 57.43 22.22 29.94
N SER A 20 57.68 21.03 29.41
CA SER A 20 58.60 20.83 28.29
C SER A 20 58.03 21.30 26.95
N ASN A 21 56.72 21.12 26.75
CA ASN A 21 56.07 21.34 25.45
C ASN A 21 55.12 22.55 25.46
N GLY A 22 54.85 23.18 26.61
CA GLY A 22 53.99 24.36 26.70
C GLY A 22 52.52 24.09 26.35
N LEU A 23 52.05 22.87 26.64
CA LEU A 23 50.68 22.40 26.38
C LEU A 23 49.92 22.21 27.68
N ASP A 24 48.59 22.38 27.64
CA ASP A 24 47.77 21.99 28.78
C ASP A 24 47.64 20.46 28.79
N CYS A 25 47.58 19.85 29.96
CA CYS A 25 47.52 18.40 30.13
C CYS A 25 46.35 18.01 31.04
N ILE A 26 45.75 16.85 30.79
CA ILE A 26 44.70 16.27 31.63
C ILE A 26 44.94 14.77 31.81
N THR A 27 44.76 14.25 33.02
CA THR A 27 44.85 12.81 33.31
C THR A 27 43.53 12.10 33.02
N LEU A 28 43.54 10.77 32.94
CA LEU A 28 42.31 9.97 32.81
C LEU A 28 41.36 10.14 34.01
N ASP A 29 41.92 10.46 35.19
CA ASP A 29 41.16 10.71 36.42
C ASP A 29 40.59 12.14 36.50
N GLY A 30 40.99 13.01 35.56
CA GLY A 30 40.46 14.37 35.42
C GLY A 30 41.32 15.47 36.05
N ASP A 31 42.50 15.14 36.58
CA ASP A 31 43.46 16.13 37.04
C ASP A 31 44.02 16.92 35.86
N GLN A 32 44.11 18.24 36.00
CA GLN A 32 44.55 19.14 34.95
C GLN A 32 45.85 19.83 35.35
N VAL A 33 46.77 19.94 34.40
CA VAL A 33 47.99 20.73 34.53
C VAL A 33 48.06 21.73 33.37
N THR A 34 48.01 23.01 33.70
CA THR A 34 48.16 24.07 32.70
C THR A 34 49.63 24.19 32.28
N LYS A 35 49.88 24.70 31.07
CA LYS A 35 51.25 24.99 30.56
C LYS A 35 52.10 25.89 31.47
N ASN A 36 51.46 26.67 32.34
CA ASN A 36 52.12 27.56 33.31
C ASN A 36 52.42 26.86 34.65
N GLY A 37 52.12 25.57 34.78
CA GLY A 37 52.34 24.78 36.00
C GLY A 37 51.21 24.84 37.03
N GLY A 38 50.10 25.52 36.74
CA GLY A 38 48.92 25.48 37.61
C GLY A 38 48.24 24.12 37.54
N MET A 39 47.92 23.53 38.69
CA MET A 39 47.36 22.19 38.81
C MET A 39 45.96 22.24 39.44
N THR A 40 45.01 21.47 38.90
CA THR A 40 43.64 21.38 39.42
C THR A 40 43.23 19.92 39.50
N GLY A 41 42.73 19.49 40.65
CA GLY A 41 42.26 18.12 40.89
C GLY A 41 41.07 18.09 41.85
N GLY A 42 40.55 16.89 42.10
CA GLY A 42 39.42 16.67 43.00
C GLY A 42 38.64 15.40 42.70
N PHE A 43 37.59 15.13 43.48
CA PHE A 43 36.72 13.99 43.22
C PHE A 43 35.82 14.23 42.00
N TYR A 44 35.89 13.35 41.01
CA TYR A 44 35.04 13.38 39.82
C TYR A 44 34.08 12.18 39.79
N ASP A 45 32.77 12.44 39.88
CA ASP A 45 31.76 11.37 39.75
C ASP A 45 31.55 10.98 38.28
N HIS A 46 32.20 9.90 37.86
CA HIS A 46 32.13 9.37 36.50
C HIS A 46 30.72 8.95 36.07
N ARG A 47 29.78 8.73 37.00
CA ARG A 47 28.40 8.33 36.69
C ARG A 47 27.60 9.48 36.08
N CYS A 48 27.98 10.72 36.37
CA CYS A 48 27.29 11.94 35.96
C CYS A 48 27.95 12.63 34.75
N SER A 49 28.60 11.86 33.86
CA SER A 49 29.25 12.42 32.68
C SER A 49 28.23 13.02 31.70
N LYS A 50 28.24 14.35 31.57
CA LYS A 50 27.42 15.10 30.60
C LYS A 50 27.65 14.61 29.17
N LEU A 51 28.90 14.30 28.81
CA LEU A 51 29.25 13.80 27.48
C LEU A 51 28.61 12.44 27.18
N LYS A 52 28.53 11.54 28.17
CA LYS A 52 27.83 10.25 28.04
C LYS A 52 26.36 10.47 27.71
N PHE A 53 25.68 11.36 28.42
CA PHE A 53 24.28 11.67 28.15
C PHE A 53 24.08 12.33 26.78
N VAL A 54 24.94 13.27 26.38
CA VAL A 54 24.89 13.89 25.05
C VAL A 54 25.08 12.84 23.96
N LYS A 55 25.99 11.87 24.15
CA LYS A 55 26.17 10.76 23.21
C LYS A 55 24.89 9.92 23.09
N ILE A 56 24.30 9.50 24.21
CA ILE A 56 23.04 8.73 24.22
C ILE A 56 21.93 9.49 23.49
N ILE A 57 21.79 10.79 23.76
CA ILE A 57 20.80 11.65 23.09
C ILE A 57 21.05 11.66 21.57
N LYS A 58 22.31 11.86 21.15
CA LYS A 58 22.67 11.89 19.72
C LYS A 58 22.41 10.56 19.03
N ASP A 59 22.78 9.45 19.67
CA ASP A 59 22.56 8.10 19.14
C ASP A 59 21.06 7.82 19.00
N ASN A 60 20.26 8.15 20.02
CA ASN A 60 18.81 8.04 19.98
C ASN A 60 18.19 8.92 18.88
N GLN A 61 18.68 10.14 18.68
CA GLN A 61 18.22 11.02 17.59
C GLN A 61 18.48 10.40 16.22
N VAL A 62 19.63 9.75 16.02
CA VAL A 62 19.95 9.03 14.78
C VAL A 62 18.98 7.87 14.58
N GLU A 63 18.74 7.07 15.61
CA GLU A 63 17.82 5.93 15.54
C GLU A 63 16.36 6.37 15.28
N ILE A 64 15.91 7.45 15.91
CA ILE A 64 14.59 8.06 15.64
C ILE A 64 14.49 8.49 14.18
N LYS A 65 15.52 9.14 13.63
CA LYS A 65 15.53 9.56 12.22
C LYS A 65 15.46 8.35 11.28
N LYS A 66 16.22 7.29 11.54
CA LYS A 66 16.17 6.06 10.74
C LYS A 66 14.79 5.41 10.78
N LYS A 67 14.21 5.25 11.98
CA LYS A 67 12.86 4.68 12.15
C LYS A 67 11.80 5.51 11.46
N LYS A 68 11.89 6.84 11.53
CA LYS A 68 10.98 7.74 10.82
C LYS A 68 11.07 7.59 9.31
N ALA A 69 12.28 7.58 8.76
CA ALA A 69 12.49 7.35 7.32
C ALA A 69 11.95 5.99 6.86
N HIS A 70 12.12 4.94 7.67
CA HIS A 70 11.56 3.62 7.38
C HIS A 70 10.02 3.63 7.41
N LEU A 71 9.40 4.29 8.40
CA LEU A 71 7.94 4.45 8.46
C LEU A 71 7.40 5.24 7.27
N ASP A 72 8.07 6.31 6.86
CA ASP A 72 7.68 7.11 5.69
C ASP A 72 7.74 6.26 4.42
N SER A 73 8.77 5.43 4.25
CA SER A 73 8.87 4.50 3.13
C SER A 73 7.75 3.45 3.13
N ILE A 74 7.43 2.86 4.28
CA ILE A 74 6.32 1.91 4.40
C ILE A 74 4.98 2.60 4.07
N GLY A 75 4.77 3.82 4.57
CA GLY A 75 3.57 4.60 4.29
C GLY A 75 3.38 4.88 2.81
N ASN A 76 4.45 5.23 2.09
CA ASN A 76 4.41 5.42 0.65
C ASN A 76 4.10 4.12 -0.10
N ASN A 77 4.75 3.01 0.26
CA ASN A 77 4.48 1.70 -0.36
C ASN A 77 3.02 1.27 -0.16
N LEU A 78 2.47 1.47 1.04
CA LEU A 78 1.06 1.18 1.33
C LEU A 78 0.11 2.04 0.48
N LYS A 79 0.43 3.33 0.32
CA LYS A 79 -0.35 4.24 -0.51
C LYS A 79 -0.34 3.81 -1.98
N ASP A 80 0.79 3.39 -2.51
CA ASP A 80 0.92 2.91 -3.89
C ASP A 80 0.15 1.60 -4.12
N ILE A 81 0.21 0.68 -3.15
CA ILE A 81 -0.58 -0.56 -3.19
C ILE A 81 -2.07 -0.23 -3.19
N LEU A 82 -2.53 0.66 -2.29
CA LEU A 82 -3.93 1.06 -2.21
C LEU A 82 -4.41 1.67 -3.53
N LEU A 83 -3.67 2.63 -4.08
CA LEU A 83 -3.97 3.26 -5.37
C LEU A 83 -4.04 2.23 -6.51
N THR A 84 -3.14 1.24 -6.52
CA THR A 84 -3.13 0.19 -7.54
C THR A 84 -4.36 -0.72 -7.41
N LYS A 85 -4.75 -1.05 -6.17
CA LYS A 85 -5.95 -1.86 -5.91
C LYS A 85 -7.23 -1.11 -6.28
N ASP A 86 -7.33 0.16 -5.95
CA ASP A 86 -8.48 1.00 -6.29
C ASP A 86 -8.66 1.12 -7.81
N LYS A 87 -7.57 1.31 -8.56
CA LYS A 87 -7.60 1.28 -10.03
C LYS A 87 -8.14 -0.03 -10.57
N LYS A 88 -7.70 -1.16 -10.01
CA LYS A 88 -8.17 -2.49 -10.42
C LYS A 88 -9.64 -2.73 -10.06
N ILE A 89 -10.11 -2.23 -8.92
CA ILE A 89 -11.52 -2.27 -8.53
C ILE A 89 -12.36 -1.48 -9.55
N MET A 90 -11.93 -0.27 -9.92
CA MET A 90 -12.62 0.54 -10.91
C MET A 90 -12.71 -0.16 -12.27
N GLU A 91 -11.61 -0.76 -12.75
CA GLU A 91 -11.59 -1.53 -14.00
C GLU A 91 -12.58 -2.71 -13.96
N LEU A 92 -12.57 -3.48 -12.86
CA LEU A 92 -13.51 -4.59 -12.69
C LEU A 92 -14.96 -4.13 -12.63
N LEU A 93 -15.25 -2.98 -12.00
CA LEU A 93 -16.59 -2.40 -11.96
C LEU A 93 -17.06 -1.98 -13.35
N THR A 94 -16.20 -1.35 -14.15
CA THR A 94 -16.53 -0.99 -15.54
C THR A 94 -16.81 -2.23 -16.39
N ASN A 95 -15.99 -3.28 -16.26
CA ASN A 95 -16.20 -4.53 -16.98
C ASN A 95 -17.52 -5.21 -16.56
N LEU A 96 -17.84 -5.20 -15.27
CA LEU A 96 -19.10 -5.75 -14.75
C LEU A 96 -20.31 -4.98 -15.29
N GLN A 97 -20.24 -3.65 -15.36
CA GLN A 97 -21.30 -2.83 -15.95
C GLN A 97 -21.52 -3.15 -17.43
N HIS A 98 -20.44 -3.36 -18.19
CA HIS A 98 -20.51 -3.76 -19.59
C HIS A 98 -21.22 -5.12 -19.75
N ILE A 99 -20.76 -6.13 -19.01
CA ILE A 99 -21.33 -7.49 -19.06
C ILE A 99 -22.81 -7.48 -18.67
N ASN A 100 -23.19 -6.70 -17.65
CA ASN A 100 -24.60 -6.59 -17.25
C ASN A 100 -25.46 -5.96 -18.35
N ALA A 101 -24.96 -4.93 -19.04
CA ALA A 101 -25.69 -4.32 -20.15
C ALA A 101 -25.89 -5.30 -21.32
N GLU A 102 -24.85 -6.08 -21.66
CA GLU A 102 -24.95 -7.15 -22.67
C GLU A 102 -25.94 -8.24 -22.25
N HIS A 103 -25.91 -8.65 -20.98
CA HIS A 103 -26.83 -9.63 -20.42
C HIS A 103 -28.28 -9.14 -20.49
N ASP A 104 -28.55 -7.91 -20.08
CA ASP A 104 -29.90 -7.33 -20.10
C ASP A 104 -30.43 -7.19 -21.52
N HIS A 105 -29.56 -6.83 -22.48
CA HIS A 105 -29.90 -6.82 -23.90
C HIS A 105 -30.27 -8.21 -24.41
N ALA A 106 -29.41 -9.21 -24.20
CA ALA A 106 -29.67 -10.59 -24.63
C ALA A 106 -30.93 -11.18 -23.98
N LYS A 107 -31.18 -10.84 -22.71
CA LYS A 107 -32.40 -11.24 -22.00
C LYS A 107 -33.65 -10.62 -22.64
N SER A 108 -33.61 -9.34 -23.00
CA SER A 108 -34.72 -8.68 -23.69
C SER A 108 -35.01 -9.29 -25.06
N GLU A 109 -33.98 -9.63 -25.83
CA GLU A 109 -34.11 -10.34 -27.11
C GLU A 109 -34.76 -11.72 -26.94
N LEU A 110 -34.37 -12.47 -25.90
CA LEU A 110 -34.95 -13.76 -25.57
C LEU A 110 -36.42 -13.66 -25.18
N GLU A 111 -36.78 -12.67 -24.36
CA GLU A 111 -38.17 -12.39 -23.99
C GLU A 111 -39.02 -12.05 -25.22
N GLN A 112 -38.49 -11.23 -26.13
CA GLN A 112 -39.17 -10.90 -27.39
C GLN A 112 -39.36 -12.13 -28.28
N CYS A 113 -38.32 -12.95 -28.44
CA CYS A 113 -38.39 -14.19 -29.23
C CYS A 113 -39.43 -15.17 -28.65
N THR A 114 -39.53 -15.25 -27.32
CA THR A 114 -40.53 -16.07 -26.63
C THR A 114 -41.95 -15.59 -26.96
N VAL A 115 -42.18 -14.28 -26.94
CA VAL A 115 -43.47 -13.69 -27.35
C VAL A 115 -43.77 -14.02 -28.82
N ASP A 116 -42.81 -13.87 -29.71
CA ASP A 116 -42.98 -14.15 -31.14
C ASP A 116 -43.32 -15.63 -31.40
N ILE A 117 -42.64 -16.55 -30.72
CA ILE A 117 -42.93 -18.00 -30.78
C ILE A 117 -44.37 -18.26 -30.33
N THR A 118 -44.80 -17.70 -29.21
CA THR A 118 -46.18 -17.92 -28.72
C THR A 118 -47.24 -17.37 -29.69
N ASN A 119 -46.96 -16.24 -30.34
CA ASN A 119 -47.85 -15.67 -31.35
C ASN A 119 -47.90 -16.54 -32.62
N ALA A 120 -46.75 -17.00 -33.11
CA ALA A 120 -46.67 -17.90 -34.25
C ALA A 120 -47.39 -19.24 -33.98
N MET A 121 -47.27 -19.79 -32.76
CA MET A 121 -48.02 -20.99 -32.35
C MET A 121 -49.55 -20.76 -32.37
N LYS A 122 -50.03 -19.61 -31.89
CA LYS A 122 -51.47 -19.26 -31.95
C LYS A 122 -51.96 -19.14 -33.39
N GLN A 123 -51.17 -18.51 -34.27
CA GLN A 123 -51.50 -18.40 -35.68
C GLN A 123 -51.54 -19.77 -36.35
N LYS A 124 -50.51 -20.61 -36.14
CA LYS A 124 -50.46 -21.99 -36.65
C LYS A 124 -51.72 -22.78 -36.25
N GLY A 125 -52.11 -22.76 -34.98
CA GLY A 125 -53.32 -23.45 -34.51
C GLY A 125 -54.62 -22.91 -35.16
N SER A 126 -54.65 -21.63 -35.53
CA SER A 126 -55.79 -21.02 -36.24
C SER A 126 -55.84 -21.48 -37.69
N TYR A 127 -54.70 -21.56 -38.38
CA TYR A 127 -54.59 -22.08 -39.74
C TYR A 127 -54.91 -23.58 -39.82
N GLU A 128 -54.45 -24.38 -38.87
CA GLU A 128 -54.75 -25.82 -38.79
C GLU A 128 -56.27 -26.05 -38.69
N LYS A 129 -56.97 -25.31 -37.81
CA LYS A 129 -58.43 -25.37 -37.69
C LYS A 129 -59.14 -24.96 -38.98
N ALA A 130 -58.67 -23.90 -39.66
CA ALA A 130 -59.24 -23.45 -40.93
C ALA A 130 -59.04 -24.49 -42.05
N LEU A 131 -57.87 -25.13 -42.08
CA LEU A 131 -57.53 -26.18 -43.05
C LEU A 131 -58.37 -27.44 -42.82
N GLU A 132 -58.60 -27.82 -41.56
CA GLU A 132 -59.48 -28.94 -41.22
C GLU A 132 -60.92 -28.69 -41.68
N LYS A 133 -61.46 -27.48 -41.46
CA LYS A 133 -62.79 -27.08 -41.97
C LYS A 133 -62.86 -27.18 -43.49
N ARG A 134 -61.87 -26.63 -44.21
CA ARG A 134 -61.81 -26.69 -45.68
C ARG A 134 -61.73 -28.12 -46.20
N LYS A 135 -60.95 -29.00 -45.57
CA LYS A 135 -60.89 -30.44 -45.92
C LYS A 135 -62.26 -31.12 -45.77
N LYS A 136 -62.98 -30.87 -44.67
CA LYS A 136 -64.33 -31.41 -44.47
C LYS A 136 -65.30 -30.93 -45.55
N SER A 137 -65.30 -29.63 -45.87
CA SER A 137 -66.12 -29.09 -46.97
C SER A 137 -65.77 -29.70 -48.32
N LEU A 138 -64.49 -29.89 -48.62
CA LEU A 138 -64.05 -30.52 -49.87
C LEU A 138 -64.54 -31.97 -49.99
N GLY A 139 -64.47 -32.74 -48.90
CA GLY A 139 -65.01 -34.11 -48.85
C GLY A 139 -66.51 -34.14 -49.14
N SER A 140 -67.27 -33.24 -48.53
CA SER A 140 -68.71 -33.10 -48.79
C SER A 140 -69.01 -32.81 -50.27
N ILE A 141 -68.26 -31.90 -50.90
CA ILE A 141 -68.43 -31.57 -52.32
C ILE A 141 -68.05 -32.77 -53.21
N HIS A 142 -66.99 -33.50 -52.87
CA HIS A 142 -66.59 -34.70 -53.62
C HIS A 142 -67.66 -35.81 -53.55
N ASP A 143 -68.28 -36.01 -52.39
CA ASP A 143 -69.36 -36.96 -52.20
C ASP A 143 -70.63 -36.55 -52.97
N GLU A 144 -70.91 -35.25 -53.10
CA GLU A 144 -71.99 -34.74 -53.95
C GLU A 144 -71.72 -35.00 -55.44
N ILE A 145 -70.49 -34.77 -55.92
CA ILE A 145 -70.12 -35.02 -57.32
C ILE A 145 -70.21 -36.52 -57.67
N LYS A 146 -69.84 -37.42 -56.75
CA LYS A 146 -69.92 -38.88 -56.96
C LYS A 146 -71.35 -39.42 -57.05
N LYS A 147 -72.36 -38.66 -56.62
CA LYS A 147 -73.78 -39.05 -56.70
C LYS A 147 -74.45 -38.66 -58.01
N ILE A 148 -73.77 -37.88 -58.86
CA ILE A 148 -74.19 -37.52 -60.22
C ILE A 148 -73.61 -38.54 -61.20
#